data_AF-A0A182QL96-F1
#
_entry.id   AF-A0A182QL96-F1
#
_cell.length_a   1.000
_cell.length_b   1.000
_cell.length_c   1.000
_cell.angle_alpha   90.00
_cell.angle_beta   90.00
_cell.angle_gamma   90.00
#
_symmetry.space_group_name_H-M   'P 1'
#
loop_
_entity.id
_entity.type
_entity.pdbx_description
1 polymer ?
#
loop_
_entity_poly.entity_id
_entity_poly.type
_entity_poly.pdbx_seq_one_letter_code
_entity_poly.pdbx_strand_id
1 'polypeptide(L)'
;MSGSGKGLLGLWLYHSGDQEWAVKEGSPLHRRKEFAKSADHSNGNERIGVDRTSIIFTLKNQVGGLAGALRVFQELGINVLHVELNKSGENCDHADVLVDVECDANRLDQVLRLLKREVQSVNYAQAQVNSDGPPPTPLSACGSFDFGEMHWFPRKISDLDRAQNVLMYGSELDADHPGFKDPVYRKRREQFAAIANSYKQGTVFRELHKLYVKYAVPEYLENWPELVKYCGYREDNLPQLQDINVFLKRKTGFQIRPVAGYLSPRDFLSGLAFRVFHCTQYIRHSSDPFYTPEPDCCHELLGHMPLLANSSFAQFSQEIGLASLGASEDDINRLATLYFFTVEFGLCRQKDGSFKVFGAGLLSSVAELQHAITTPEKIKRFDPEVTCQEECIITAYQNAYYYTDSFEEAKEKMRAYADTIQRPFGVRYNPYTQTVEVLSNAKKITAVVSELRGDLSIVSSALKKVSALDENLDVEKIEKLLSSSLHVCDKPANTESPESPEQPPAVVQDTK
;
A
#
# COMPACT_ATOMS: atom_id res chain seq x y z
N MET A 1 35.49 -18.86 -9.65
CA MET A 1 35.79 -18.51 -11.06
C MET A 1 34.53 -18.79 -11.85
N SER A 2 33.87 -17.95 -12.64
CA SER A 2 34.03 -16.62 -13.28
C SER A 2 32.55 -16.19 -13.58
N GLY A 3 32.03 -14.97 -13.45
CA GLY A 3 32.57 -13.66 -13.77
C GLY A 3 32.07 -13.14 -15.14
N SER A 4 30.77 -12.82 -15.32
CA SER A 4 30.36 -11.74 -16.25
C SER A 4 28.89 -11.33 -16.07
N GLY A 5 28.64 -10.11 -15.58
CA GLY A 5 27.37 -9.42 -15.80
C GLY A 5 27.27 -8.93 -17.25
N LYS A 6 26.14 -9.21 -17.92
CA LYS A 6 25.68 -8.50 -19.13
C LYS A 6 24.15 -8.54 -19.20
N GLY A 7 23.53 -7.38 -19.36
CA GLY A 7 22.09 -7.23 -19.63
C GLY A 7 21.74 -7.51 -21.09
N LEU A 8 20.52 -8.04 -21.30
CA LEU A 8 19.56 -7.99 -22.43
C LEU A 8 20.00 -7.84 -23.92
N LEU A 9 21.27 -7.92 -24.28
CA LEU A 9 21.77 -7.91 -25.67
C LEU A 9 21.98 -9.31 -26.27
N GLY A 10 21.74 -10.37 -25.50
CA GLY A 10 22.03 -11.75 -25.89
C GLY A 10 21.03 -12.43 -26.84
N LEU A 11 19.90 -11.79 -27.17
CA LEU A 11 18.80 -12.47 -27.88
C LEU A 11 18.92 -12.48 -29.43
N TRP A 12 19.87 -11.75 -30.02
CA TRP A 12 19.90 -11.52 -31.48
C TRP A 12 21.23 -11.80 -32.18
N LEU A 13 22.17 -12.46 -31.50
CA LEU A 13 23.45 -12.91 -32.08
C LEU A 13 23.57 -14.43 -31.98
N TYR A 14 24.08 -15.07 -33.03
CA TYR A 14 24.41 -16.50 -32.99
C TYR A 14 25.84 -16.73 -33.51
N HIS A 15 26.47 -17.77 -32.95
CA HIS A 15 27.85 -18.17 -33.20
C HIS A 15 27.89 -19.32 -34.23
N SER A 16 28.30 -19.03 -35.47
CA SER A 16 28.70 -20.10 -36.40
C SER A 16 30.19 -20.36 -36.22
N GLY A 17 30.61 -21.62 -36.24
CA GLY A 17 32.00 -22.01 -36.09
C GLY A 17 32.87 -21.32 -37.15
N ASP A 18 33.96 -20.72 -36.68
CA ASP A 18 35.00 -19.93 -37.37
C ASP A 18 34.74 -18.42 -37.55
N GLN A 19 35.32 -17.68 -36.58
CA GLN A 19 35.73 -16.27 -36.51
C GLN A 19 34.91 -15.19 -37.28
N GLU A 20 33.73 -14.84 -36.75
CA GLU A 20 33.25 -13.46 -36.41
C GLU A 20 31.77 -13.48 -35.98
N TRP A 21 31.32 -12.51 -35.17
CA TRP A 21 29.93 -12.39 -34.73
C TRP A 21 29.05 -11.78 -35.82
N ALA A 22 27.97 -12.47 -36.24
CA ALA A 22 27.04 -11.98 -37.27
C ALA A 22 25.60 -11.79 -36.75
N VAL A 23 24.91 -10.78 -37.29
CA VAL A 23 23.50 -10.44 -36.98
C VAL A 23 22.54 -11.30 -37.80
N LYS A 24 21.45 -11.79 -37.20
CA LYS A 24 20.43 -12.63 -37.85
C LYS A 24 19.69 -11.86 -38.95
N GLU A 25 19.63 -12.41 -40.18
CA GLU A 25 18.81 -11.87 -41.27
C GLU A 25 17.33 -11.81 -40.84
N GLY A 26 16.70 -10.65 -41.01
CA GLY A 26 15.33 -10.37 -40.55
C GLY A 26 15.20 -9.50 -39.29
N SER A 27 16.31 -9.03 -38.70
CA SER A 27 16.28 -8.07 -37.58
C SER A 27 15.57 -6.75 -37.96
N PRO A 28 14.78 -6.13 -37.04
CA PRO A 28 14.12 -4.84 -37.28
C PRO A 28 15.07 -3.69 -37.62
N LEU A 29 16.38 -3.87 -37.36
CA LEU A 29 17.44 -2.91 -37.68
C LEU A 29 17.67 -2.71 -39.20
N HIS A 30 17.04 -3.51 -40.07
CA HIS A 30 17.27 -3.46 -41.52
C HIS A 30 16.27 -2.64 -42.34
N ARG A 31 15.40 -1.82 -41.73
CA ARG A 31 14.48 -0.95 -42.50
C ARG A 31 14.55 0.50 -42.05
N ARG A 32 15.47 1.25 -42.66
CA ARG A 32 15.43 2.70 -42.73
C ARG A 32 14.58 3.10 -43.94
N LYS A 33 13.42 3.71 -43.72
CA LYS A 33 12.69 4.43 -44.78
C LYS A 33 12.39 5.84 -44.31
N GLU A 34 13.16 6.78 -44.83
CA GLU A 34 12.79 8.18 -44.92
C GLU A 34 11.76 8.41 -46.04
N PHE A 35 11.07 9.55 -45.92
CA PHE A 35 10.30 10.32 -46.91
C PHE A 35 8.77 10.19 -46.99
N ALA A 36 8.16 11.32 -46.62
CA ALA A 36 7.30 12.19 -47.43
C ALA A 36 5.84 12.35 -46.96
N LYS A 37 5.50 13.62 -46.72
CA LYS A 37 4.14 14.15 -46.53
C LYS A 37 3.29 13.89 -47.79
N SER A 38 2.12 13.30 -47.60
CA SER A 38 0.95 13.53 -48.46
C SER A 38 -0.31 13.36 -47.62
N ALA A 39 -1.17 14.38 -47.65
CA ALA A 39 -2.46 14.41 -46.99
C ALA A 39 -3.43 13.39 -47.63
N ASP A 40 -4.16 12.62 -46.82
CA ASP A 40 -5.62 12.53 -46.97
C ASP A 40 -6.29 11.93 -45.72
N HIS A 41 -7.53 12.34 -45.50
CA HIS A 41 -8.36 12.07 -44.33
C HIS A 41 -8.80 10.60 -44.18
N SER A 42 -8.65 10.02 -42.97
CA SER A 42 -9.67 9.15 -42.36
C SER A 42 -9.35 8.80 -40.90
N ASN A 43 -10.31 9.07 -40.01
CA ASN A 43 -10.41 8.80 -38.57
C ASN A 43 -9.59 7.61 -38.02
N GLY A 44 -8.72 7.92 -37.05
CA GLY A 44 -8.12 6.96 -36.11
C GLY A 44 -7.92 7.67 -34.76
N ASN A 45 -8.70 7.25 -33.77
CA ASN A 45 -8.78 7.85 -32.43
C ASN A 45 -7.56 7.40 -31.59
N GLU A 46 -6.45 8.14 -31.63
CA GLU A 46 -5.38 8.01 -30.64
C GLU A 46 -5.87 8.57 -29.30
N ARG A 47 -6.14 7.70 -28.32
CA ARG A 47 -6.40 8.10 -26.94
C ARG A 47 -5.10 8.59 -26.32
N ILE A 48 -4.83 9.89 -26.44
CA ILE A 48 -3.92 10.61 -25.53
C ILE A 48 -4.47 10.38 -24.12
N GLY A 49 -3.66 9.78 -23.23
CA GLY A 49 -4.01 9.64 -21.82
C GLY A 49 -4.26 11.03 -21.23
N VAL A 50 -5.47 11.27 -20.74
CA VAL A 50 -5.84 12.57 -20.17
C VAL A 50 -5.52 12.54 -18.68
N ASP A 51 -4.63 13.41 -18.23
CA ASP A 51 -4.25 13.51 -16.82
C ASP A 51 -5.48 13.83 -15.96
N ARG A 52 -5.72 12.97 -14.97
CA ARG A 52 -6.82 13.13 -14.02
C ARG A 52 -6.34 13.92 -12.81
N THR A 53 -7.11 14.95 -12.47
CA THR A 53 -6.86 15.79 -11.30
C THR A 53 -8.09 15.77 -10.38
N SER A 54 -7.89 15.45 -9.11
CA SER A 54 -8.92 15.61 -8.07
C SER A 54 -8.72 16.93 -7.36
N ILE A 55 -9.70 17.83 -7.44
CA ILE A 55 -9.67 19.15 -6.82
C ILE A 55 -10.60 19.15 -5.61
N ILE A 56 -10.10 19.56 -4.45
CA ILE A 56 -10.87 19.66 -3.20
C ILE A 56 -10.97 21.14 -2.84
N PHE A 57 -12.19 21.65 -2.69
CA PHE A 57 -12.40 23.00 -2.18
C PHE A 57 -13.49 23.08 -1.12
N THR A 58 -13.36 24.03 -0.20
CA THR A 58 -14.35 24.31 0.84
C THR A 58 -15.18 25.50 0.45
N LEU A 59 -16.49 25.33 0.36
CA LEU A 59 -17.46 26.39 0.09
C LEU A 59 -17.76 27.19 1.36
N LYS A 60 -17.95 28.50 1.18
CA LYS A 60 -18.67 29.34 2.14
C LYS A 60 -20.17 29.07 1.93
N ASN A 61 -20.95 28.89 3.00
CA ASN A 61 -22.40 28.72 2.89
C ASN A 61 -23.08 30.00 2.39
N GLN A 62 -23.10 30.17 1.08
CA GLN A 62 -23.72 31.28 0.35
C GLN A 62 -24.59 30.75 -0.77
N VAL A 63 -25.75 31.38 -1.00
CA VAL A 63 -26.67 30.99 -2.07
C VAL A 63 -25.95 31.07 -3.41
N GLY A 64 -25.94 29.96 -4.15
CA GLY A 64 -25.25 29.87 -5.44
C GLY A 64 -23.74 29.63 -5.35
N GLY A 65 -23.15 29.47 -4.17
CA GLY A 65 -21.69 29.26 -4.02
C GLY A 65 -21.15 28.05 -4.78
N LEU A 66 -21.86 26.91 -4.74
CA LEU A 66 -21.51 25.72 -5.54
C LEU A 66 -21.63 25.99 -7.05
N ALA A 67 -22.69 26.69 -7.47
CA ALA A 67 -22.90 27.00 -8.88
C ALA A 67 -21.83 27.97 -9.41
N GLY A 68 -21.40 28.94 -8.58
CA GLY A 68 -20.28 29.83 -8.89
C GLY A 68 -18.96 29.06 -9.03
N ALA A 69 -18.66 28.15 -8.09
CA ALA A 69 -17.47 27.31 -8.16
C ALA A 69 -17.48 26.37 -9.38
N LEU A 70 -18.61 25.75 -9.71
CA LEU A 70 -18.73 24.87 -10.89
C LEU A 70 -18.70 25.63 -12.22
N ARG A 71 -19.14 26.90 -12.24
CA ARG A 71 -19.06 27.76 -13.42
C ARG A 71 -17.61 28.01 -13.86
N VAL A 72 -16.65 28.02 -12.93
CA VAL A 72 -15.21 28.11 -13.27
C VAL A 72 -14.78 27.00 -14.23
N PHE A 73 -15.20 25.76 -13.97
CA PHE A 73 -14.89 24.61 -14.84
C PHE A 73 -15.60 24.72 -16.18
N GLN A 74 -16.85 25.19 -16.18
CA GLN A 74 -17.62 25.40 -17.39
C GLN A 74 -17.01 26.49 -18.30
N GLU A 75 -16.61 27.62 -17.73
CA GLU A 75 -15.99 28.74 -18.47
C GLU A 75 -14.63 28.36 -19.05
N LEU A 76 -13.86 27.54 -18.33
CA LEU A 76 -12.58 27.01 -18.83
C LEU A 76 -12.75 25.78 -19.74
N GLY A 77 -13.98 25.32 -19.99
CA GLY A 77 -14.28 24.17 -20.84
C GLY A 77 -13.69 22.84 -20.32
N ILE A 78 -13.57 22.70 -19.00
CA ILE A 78 -12.97 21.53 -18.35
C ILE A 78 -14.04 20.49 -18.06
N ASN A 79 -13.75 19.25 -18.45
CA ASN A 79 -14.67 18.15 -18.25
C ASN A 79 -14.67 17.73 -16.78
N VAL A 80 -15.83 17.85 -16.15
CA VAL A 80 -16.04 17.42 -14.77
C VAL A 80 -16.57 15.99 -14.80
N LEU A 81 -15.77 15.06 -14.30
CA LEU A 81 -16.07 13.64 -14.28
C LEU A 81 -16.92 13.24 -13.08
N HIS A 82 -16.68 13.89 -11.95
CA HIS A 82 -17.34 13.59 -10.69
C HIS A 82 -17.41 14.86 -9.82
N VAL A 83 -18.54 15.05 -9.14
CA VAL A 83 -18.71 16.08 -8.12
C VAL A 83 -19.32 15.41 -6.90
N GLU A 84 -18.67 15.58 -5.76
CA GLU A 84 -19.17 15.13 -4.48
C GLU A 84 -19.18 16.28 -3.47
N LEU A 85 -20.27 16.40 -2.71
CA LEU A 85 -20.44 17.40 -1.68
C LEU A 85 -20.56 16.73 -0.31
N ASN A 86 -19.60 16.99 0.56
CA ASN A 86 -19.58 16.53 1.94
C ASN A 86 -19.89 17.70 2.89
N LYS A 87 -20.99 17.58 3.63
CA LYS A 87 -21.36 18.58 4.65
C LYS A 87 -20.45 18.42 5.87
N SER A 88 -19.83 19.50 6.32
CA SER A 88 -18.96 19.44 7.51
C SER A 88 -19.79 19.60 8.80
N GLY A 89 -20.15 18.49 9.45
CA GLY A 89 -20.70 18.48 10.81
C GLY A 89 -22.03 19.24 11.03
N GLU A 90 -22.52 19.24 12.28
CA GLU A 90 -23.87 19.67 12.67
C GLU A 90 -24.19 21.16 12.42
N ASN A 91 -23.18 22.02 12.20
CA ASN A 91 -23.37 23.42 11.81
C ASN A 91 -23.07 23.62 10.32
N CYS A 92 -24.14 23.79 9.53
CA CYS A 92 -24.21 23.76 8.06
C CYS A 92 -23.50 24.92 7.32
N ASP A 93 -22.51 25.59 7.92
CA ASP A 93 -21.92 26.82 7.37
C ASP A 93 -20.79 26.61 6.35
N HIS A 94 -20.33 25.37 6.21
CA HIS A 94 -19.29 25.00 5.24
C HIS A 94 -19.58 23.63 4.60
N ALA A 95 -19.18 23.49 3.34
CA ALA A 95 -19.28 22.22 2.61
C ALA A 95 -17.96 21.97 1.87
N ASP A 96 -17.37 20.79 2.09
CA ASP A 96 -16.21 20.33 1.33
C ASP A 96 -16.73 19.72 0.02
N VAL A 97 -16.20 20.17 -1.11
CA VAL A 97 -16.53 19.68 -2.44
C VAL A 97 -15.30 19.03 -3.04
N LEU A 98 -15.45 17.78 -3.47
CA LEU A 98 -14.47 17.06 -4.25
C LEU A 98 -14.94 17.05 -5.71
N VAL A 99 -14.07 17.46 -6.62
CA VAL A 99 -14.33 17.48 -8.06
C VAL A 99 -13.21 16.75 -8.78
N ASP A 100 -13.54 15.66 -9.48
CA ASP A 100 -12.60 14.99 -10.36
C ASP A 100 -12.74 15.58 -11.76
N VAL A 101 -11.61 16.01 -12.32
CA VAL A 101 -11.55 16.63 -13.65
C VAL A 101 -10.50 15.99 -14.53
N GLU A 102 -10.74 16.05 -15.83
CA GLU A 102 -9.75 15.82 -16.87
C GLU A 102 -9.10 17.15 -17.24
N CYS A 103 -7.86 17.36 -16.81
CA CYS A 103 -7.21 18.66 -16.91
C CYS A 103 -5.69 18.52 -17.02
N ASP A 104 -5.11 19.14 -18.06
CA ASP A 104 -3.66 19.31 -18.18
C ASP A 104 -3.12 20.32 -17.15
N ALA A 105 -1.81 20.29 -16.91
CA ALA A 105 -1.14 21.15 -15.94
C ALA A 105 -1.34 22.66 -16.21
N ASN A 106 -1.36 23.08 -17.47
CA ASN A 106 -1.51 24.50 -17.85
C ASN A 106 -2.91 25.05 -17.52
N ARG A 107 -3.94 24.24 -17.72
CA ARG A 107 -5.33 24.57 -17.42
C ARG A 107 -5.62 24.46 -15.92
N LEU A 108 -4.93 23.57 -15.21
CA LEU A 108 -5.09 23.39 -13.78
C LEU A 108 -4.72 24.66 -13.00
N ASP A 109 -3.62 25.31 -13.35
CA ASP A 109 -3.22 26.59 -12.74
C ASP A 109 -4.25 27.71 -12.94
N GLN A 110 -4.98 27.68 -14.06
CA GLN A 110 -6.05 28.64 -14.33
C GLN A 110 -7.27 28.34 -13.46
N VAL A 111 -7.65 27.05 -13.35
CA VAL A 111 -8.73 26.59 -12.48
C VAL A 111 -8.49 26.98 -11.04
N LEU A 112 -7.30 26.68 -10.52
CA LEU A 112 -6.96 26.95 -9.12
C LEU A 112 -6.99 28.44 -8.81
N ARG A 113 -6.46 29.28 -9.71
CA ARG A 113 -6.50 30.74 -9.55
C ARG A 113 -7.92 31.28 -9.52
N LEU A 114 -8.82 30.78 -10.38
CA LEU A 114 -10.21 31.21 -10.40
C LEU A 114 -11.00 30.67 -9.20
N LEU A 115 -10.82 29.39 -8.84
CA LEU A 115 -11.45 28.79 -7.67
C LEU A 115 -11.03 29.49 -6.37
N LYS A 116 -9.74 29.86 -6.19
CA LYS A 116 -9.25 30.60 -5.01
C LYS A 116 -10.03 31.90 -4.75
N ARG A 117 -10.70 32.48 -5.76
CA ARG A 117 -11.53 33.69 -5.62
C ARG A 117 -12.96 33.40 -5.14
N GLU A 118 -13.49 32.24 -5.51
CA GLU A 118 -14.88 31.83 -5.26
C GLU A 118 -15.05 31.02 -3.97
N VAL A 119 -14.02 30.30 -3.55
CA VAL A 119 -14.07 29.31 -2.47
C VAL A 119 -13.20 29.73 -1.28
N GLN A 120 -13.44 29.16 -0.10
CA GLN A 120 -12.67 29.49 1.11
C GLN A 120 -11.25 28.93 1.09
N SER A 121 -11.08 27.74 0.51
CA SER A 121 -9.79 27.08 0.32
C SER A 121 -9.91 26.07 -0.82
N VAL A 122 -8.87 25.93 -1.63
CA VAL A 122 -8.81 24.94 -2.72
C VAL A 122 -7.45 24.23 -2.69
N ASN A 123 -7.47 22.93 -2.92
CA ASN A 123 -6.34 22.02 -3.02
C ASN A 123 -6.57 21.07 -4.20
N TYR A 124 -5.53 20.39 -4.71
CA TYR A 124 -5.67 19.43 -5.78
C TYR A 124 -4.65 18.29 -5.67
N ALA A 125 -4.93 17.16 -6.33
CA ALA A 125 -4.04 16.02 -6.46
C ALA A 125 -4.04 15.53 -7.92
N GLN A 126 -2.86 15.31 -8.50
CA GLN A 126 -2.70 14.79 -9.87
C GLN A 126 -2.25 13.32 -9.84
N ALA A 127 -2.75 12.52 -10.77
CA ALA A 127 -2.21 11.20 -11.08
C ALA A 127 -1.25 11.33 -12.28
N GLN A 128 0.06 11.29 -12.05
CA GLN A 128 1.03 11.29 -13.15
C GLN A 128 1.12 9.89 -13.78
N VAL A 129 1.00 9.83 -15.10
CA VAL A 129 1.48 8.71 -15.91
C VAL A 129 2.90 9.06 -16.34
N ASN A 130 3.88 8.25 -15.94
CA ASN A 130 5.32 8.42 -16.18
C ASN A 130 5.68 9.17 -17.48
N SER A 131 6.28 10.35 -17.35
CA SER A 131 7.12 10.93 -18.40
C SER A 131 8.37 11.53 -17.76
N ASP A 132 9.54 11.00 -18.15
CA ASP A 132 10.86 11.43 -17.68
C ASP A 132 11.14 12.88 -18.07
N GLY A 133 11.21 13.76 -17.08
CA GLY A 133 11.73 15.11 -17.22
C GLY A 133 12.31 15.61 -15.88
N PRO A 134 13.47 16.28 -15.86
CA PRO A 134 14.07 16.75 -14.61
C PRO A 134 13.27 17.94 -14.04
N PRO A 135 13.14 18.08 -12.71
CA PRO A 135 12.33 19.12 -12.09
C PRO A 135 12.99 20.51 -12.26
N PRO A 136 12.19 21.60 -12.41
CA PRO A 136 12.72 22.95 -12.36
C PRO A 136 13.03 23.36 -10.92
N THR A 137 14.16 24.04 -10.74
CA THR A 137 14.58 24.67 -9.49
C THR A 137 13.71 25.91 -9.18
N PRO A 138 13.20 26.10 -7.94
CA PRO A 138 12.58 27.35 -7.56
C PRO A 138 13.56 28.27 -6.84
N LEU A 139 13.88 29.39 -7.48
CA LEU A 139 14.34 30.63 -6.85
C LEU A 139 13.12 31.52 -6.59
N SER A 140 12.82 31.79 -5.31
CA SER A 140 12.21 33.01 -4.75
C SER A 140 11.27 32.70 -3.59
N ALA A 141 11.55 33.36 -2.46
CA ALA A 141 10.86 33.24 -1.20
C ALA A 141 9.64 34.17 -1.10
N CYS A 142 8.80 33.84 -0.10
CA CYS A 142 7.71 34.61 0.54
C CYS A 142 6.30 34.51 -0.08
N GLY A 143 5.39 33.86 0.66
CA GLY A 143 4.07 34.47 0.91
C GLY A 143 2.79 33.69 0.61
N SER A 144 2.80 32.37 0.44
CA SER A 144 1.60 31.52 0.62
C SER A 144 2.05 30.07 0.69
N PHE A 145 1.61 29.31 1.70
CA PHE A 145 1.85 27.87 1.75
C PHE A 145 1.14 27.22 0.56
N ASP A 146 1.89 27.03 -0.52
CA ASP A 146 1.48 26.29 -1.70
C ASP A 146 1.75 24.82 -1.39
N PHE A 147 0.68 24.06 -1.14
CA PHE A 147 0.76 22.60 -1.10
C PHE A 147 0.98 22.14 -2.54
N GLY A 148 2.24 21.98 -2.95
CA GLY A 148 2.62 21.47 -4.28
C GLY A 148 2.06 20.07 -4.58
N GLU A 149 2.17 19.67 -5.85
CA GLU A 149 1.78 18.38 -6.46
C GLU A 149 1.56 17.24 -5.46
N MET A 150 0.30 17.00 -5.11
CA MET A 150 -0.08 15.93 -4.19
C MET A 150 -0.51 14.68 -4.97
N HIS A 151 -0.02 13.49 -4.59
CA HIS A 151 -0.40 12.24 -5.24
C HIS A 151 -1.83 11.83 -4.88
N TRP A 152 -2.60 11.40 -5.89
CA TRP A 152 -3.97 10.88 -5.71
C TRP A 152 -3.99 9.59 -4.85
N PHE A 153 -5.04 9.40 -4.04
CA PHE A 153 -5.33 8.16 -3.31
C PHE A 153 -6.84 7.97 -3.10
N PRO A 154 -7.35 6.72 -2.99
CA PRO A 154 -8.77 6.45 -2.78
C PRO A 154 -9.26 6.98 -1.42
N ARG A 155 -10.44 7.58 -1.36
CA ARG A 155 -11.00 8.19 -0.13
C ARG A 155 -12.16 7.38 0.45
N LYS A 156 -12.88 6.66 -0.42
CA LYS A 156 -13.94 5.71 -0.08
C LYS A 156 -13.53 4.31 -0.52
N ILE A 157 -14.07 3.31 0.18
CA ILE A 157 -13.86 1.91 -0.21
C ILE A 157 -14.31 1.60 -1.65
N SER A 158 -15.34 2.28 -2.15
CA SER A 158 -15.81 2.16 -3.54
C SER A 158 -14.80 2.68 -4.57
N ASP A 159 -13.92 3.61 -4.19
CA ASP A 159 -12.93 4.19 -5.12
C ASP A 159 -11.87 3.16 -5.52
N LEU A 160 -11.73 2.07 -4.77
CA LEU A 160 -10.90 0.92 -5.16
C LEU A 160 -11.36 0.28 -6.48
N ASP A 161 -12.60 0.53 -6.93
CA ASP A 161 -13.06 0.17 -8.29
C ASP A 161 -12.24 0.81 -9.40
N ARG A 162 -11.59 1.93 -9.09
CA ARG A 162 -10.78 2.72 -10.03
C ARG A 162 -9.28 2.50 -9.85
N ALA A 163 -8.86 1.74 -8.83
CA ALA A 163 -7.46 1.48 -8.48
C ALA A 163 -7.08 0.01 -8.81
N GLN A 164 -7.19 -0.37 -10.08
CA GLN A 164 -6.94 -1.73 -10.58
C GLN A 164 -5.85 -1.77 -11.66
N ASN A 165 -4.77 -1.01 -11.50
CA ASN A 165 -3.66 -0.99 -12.47
C ASN A 165 -2.82 -2.27 -12.33
N VAL A 166 -3.17 -3.30 -13.10
CA VAL A 166 -2.45 -4.59 -13.13
C VAL A 166 -1.19 -4.43 -13.98
N LEU A 167 -0.02 -4.66 -13.38
CA LEU A 167 1.28 -4.47 -14.01
C LEU A 167 1.73 -5.68 -14.85
N MET A 168 1.40 -6.92 -14.43
CA MET A 168 1.86 -8.16 -15.09
C MET A 168 0.88 -9.34 -14.89
N TYR A 169 1.00 -10.38 -15.73
CA TYR A 169 0.28 -11.68 -15.66
C TYR A 169 -1.23 -11.64 -15.94
N GLY A 170 -1.62 -10.91 -17.00
CA GLY A 170 -2.99 -10.88 -17.55
C GLY A 170 -3.38 -12.11 -18.41
N SER A 171 -4.33 -11.92 -19.33
CA SER A 171 -5.32 -12.96 -19.70
C SER A 171 -5.14 -13.78 -21.01
N GLU A 172 -4.02 -13.81 -21.74
CA GLU A 172 -4.04 -14.39 -23.11
C GLU A 172 -3.07 -15.55 -23.41
N LEU A 173 -3.64 -16.63 -23.99
CA LEU A 173 -3.04 -17.48 -25.02
C LEU A 173 -4.11 -17.85 -26.06
N ASP A 174 -3.78 -17.68 -27.35
CA ASP A 174 -4.73 -17.68 -28.48
C ASP A 174 -4.92 -19.01 -29.24
N ALA A 175 -6.00 -19.07 -30.02
CA ALA A 175 -6.41 -20.18 -30.89
C ALA A 175 -5.47 -20.46 -32.08
N ASP A 176 -4.53 -19.56 -32.37
CA ASP A 176 -3.51 -19.69 -33.42
C ASP A 176 -2.28 -20.49 -32.95
N HIS A 177 -2.39 -21.16 -31.80
CA HIS A 177 -1.30 -21.95 -31.23
C HIS A 177 -0.85 -23.06 -32.22
N PRO A 178 0.42 -23.04 -32.68
CA PRO A 178 0.90 -23.87 -33.79
C PRO A 178 0.81 -25.39 -33.55
N GLY A 179 0.68 -25.80 -32.28
CA GLY A 179 0.47 -27.20 -31.86
C GLY A 179 -0.98 -27.71 -31.96
N PHE A 180 -1.97 -26.90 -32.37
CA PHE A 180 -3.39 -27.29 -32.37
C PHE A 180 -3.69 -28.53 -33.23
N LYS A 181 -2.97 -28.71 -34.36
CA LYS A 181 -3.14 -29.84 -35.29
C LYS A 181 -2.02 -30.90 -35.22
N ASP A 182 -1.05 -30.76 -34.32
CA ASP A 182 0.08 -31.70 -34.23
C ASP A 182 -0.28 -32.91 -33.34
N PRO A 183 -0.29 -34.14 -33.89
CA PRO A 183 -0.65 -35.35 -33.14
C PRO A 183 0.38 -35.77 -32.08
N VAL A 184 1.68 -35.44 -32.25
CA VAL A 184 2.72 -35.70 -31.24
C VAL A 184 2.60 -34.69 -30.10
N TYR A 185 2.32 -33.43 -30.41
CA TYR A 185 2.04 -32.38 -29.42
C TYR A 185 0.76 -32.68 -28.61
N ARG A 186 -0.30 -33.16 -29.28
CA ARG A 186 -1.54 -33.61 -28.64
C ARG A 186 -1.34 -34.82 -27.73
N LYS A 187 -0.56 -35.82 -28.15
CA LYS A 187 -0.23 -36.99 -27.33
C LYS A 187 0.59 -36.62 -26.09
N ARG A 188 1.48 -35.62 -26.20
CA ARG A 188 2.22 -35.06 -25.07
C ARG A 188 1.33 -34.23 -24.15
N ARG A 189 0.34 -33.50 -24.69
CA ARG A 189 -0.73 -32.83 -23.93
C ARG A 189 -1.66 -33.82 -23.23
N GLU A 190 -1.98 -34.97 -23.82
CA GLU A 190 -2.72 -36.05 -23.17
C GLU A 190 -1.95 -36.67 -22.01
N GLN A 191 -0.62 -36.80 -22.11
CA GLN A 191 0.23 -37.19 -20.97
C GLN A 191 0.20 -36.14 -19.85
N PHE A 192 0.27 -34.84 -20.18
CA PHE A 192 0.13 -33.77 -19.20
C PHE A 192 -1.29 -33.69 -18.61
N ALA A 193 -2.33 -33.99 -19.40
CA ALA A 193 -3.71 -34.10 -18.92
C ALA A 193 -3.89 -35.32 -18.01
N ALA A 194 -3.22 -36.45 -18.29
CA ALA A 194 -3.20 -37.61 -17.40
C ALA A 194 -2.47 -37.32 -16.08
N ILE A 195 -1.34 -36.60 -16.13
CA ILE A 195 -0.61 -36.11 -14.94
C ILE A 195 -1.52 -35.16 -14.13
N ALA A 196 -2.19 -34.21 -14.78
CA ALA A 196 -3.16 -33.30 -14.17
C ALA A 196 -4.42 -34.01 -13.63
N ASN A 197 -4.88 -35.10 -14.26
CA ASN A 197 -5.99 -35.91 -13.77
C ASN A 197 -5.59 -36.88 -12.64
N SER A 198 -4.31 -37.24 -12.55
CA SER A 198 -3.73 -37.98 -11.41
C SER A 198 -3.25 -37.08 -10.27
N TYR A 199 -3.31 -35.75 -10.47
CA TYR A 199 -2.89 -34.75 -9.50
C TYR A 199 -3.89 -34.68 -8.34
N LYS A 200 -3.39 -34.83 -7.12
CA LYS A 200 -4.15 -34.57 -5.91
C LYS A 200 -3.81 -33.16 -5.42
N GLN A 201 -4.76 -32.24 -5.63
CA GLN A 201 -4.76 -30.83 -5.23
C GLN A 201 -4.42 -30.63 -3.74
N GLY A 202 -4.64 -31.66 -2.92
CA GLY A 202 -4.30 -31.71 -1.50
C GLY A 202 -2.81 -31.70 -1.12
N THR A 203 -1.89 -31.90 -2.06
CA THR A 203 -0.46 -32.09 -1.72
C THR A 203 0.15 -30.84 -1.07
N VAL A 204 -0.11 -29.64 -1.61
CA VAL A 204 0.40 -28.37 -1.05
C VAL A 204 -0.18 -28.11 0.33
N PHE A 205 -1.50 -28.22 0.46
CA PHE A 205 -2.22 -28.06 1.72
C PHE A 205 -1.68 -28.99 2.81
N ARG A 206 -1.53 -30.28 2.50
CA ARG A 206 -1.08 -31.30 3.45
C ARG A 206 0.37 -31.09 3.88
N GLU A 207 1.28 -30.82 2.95
CA GLU A 207 2.69 -30.63 3.29
C GLU A 207 2.91 -29.34 4.09
N LEU A 208 2.25 -28.24 3.72
CA LEU A 208 2.31 -27.00 4.49
C LEU A 208 1.69 -27.15 5.88
N HIS A 209 0.56 -27.85 6.00
CA HIS A 209 -0.08 -28.07 7.31
C HIS A 209 0.83 -28.78 8.32
N LYS A 210 1.65 -29.74 7.87
CA LYS A 210 2.67 -30.38 8.73
C LYS A 210 3.71 -29.37 9.25
N LEU A 211 4.04 -28.37 8.43
CA LEU A 211 5.00 -27.32 8.78
C LEU A 211 4.37 -26.26 9.69
N TYR A 212 3.10 -25.92 9.49
CA TYR A 212 2.39 -24.94 10.33
C TYR A 212 2.42 -25.33 11.80
N VAL A 213 2.11 -26.59 12.12
CA VAL A 213 2.13 -27.11 13.50
C VAL A 213 3.49 -26.90 14.18
N LYS A 214 4.58 -26.91 13.40
CA LYS A 214 5.94 -26.77 13.93
C LYS A 214 6.43 -25.34 13.94
N TYR A 215 6.10 -24.56 12.92
CA TYR A 215 6.81 -23.33 12.60
C TYR A 215 5.92 -22.10 12.50
N ALA A 216 4.61 -22.24 12.28
CA ALA A 216 3.73 -21.07 12.26
C ALA A 216 3.57 -20.47 13.67
N VAL A 217 3.35 -19.16 13.72
CA VAL A 217 3.00 -18.46 14.96
C VAL A 217 1.67 -18.96 15.54
N PRO A 218 1.46 -18.91 16.87
CA PRO A 218 0.22 -19.33 17.50
C PRO A 218 -1.03 -18.65 16.92
N GLU A 219 -0.96 -17.35 16.64
CA GLU A 219 -2.06 -16.53 16.11
C GLU A 219 -2.56 -17.03 14.75
N TYR A 220 -1.67 -17.62 13.95
CA TYR A 220 -2.03 -18.28 12.68
C TYR A 220 -2.86 -19.54 12.96
N LEU A 221 -2.40 -20.38 13.90
CA LEU A 221 -3.03 -21.65 14.23
C LEU A 221 -4.35 -21.49 14.98
N GLU A 222 -4.52 -20.42 15.75
CA GLU A 222 -5.76 -20.10 16.46
C GLU A 222 -6.95 -19.90 15.48
N ASN A 223 -6.70 -19.29 14.33
CA ASN A 223 -7.73 -19.04 13.32
C ASN A 223 -7.98 -20.24 12.38
N TRP A 224 -7.06 -21.20 12.33
CA TRP A 224 -7.13 -22.33 11.40
C TRP A 224 -8.38 -23.22 11.58
N PRO A 225 -8.79 -23.64 12.80
CA PRO A 225 -10.01 -24.43 13.00
C PRO A 225 -11.27 -23.72 12.50
N GLU A 226 -11.33 -22.41 12.63
CA GLU A 226 -12.47 -21.62 12.15
C GLU A 226 -12.52 -21.55 10.62
N LEU A 227 -11.36 -21.41 9.96
CA LEU A 227 -11.26 -21.47 8.49
C LEU A 227 -11.67 -22.84 7.94
N VAL A 228 -11.28 -23.93 8.61
CA VAL A 228 -11.73 -25.29 8.26
C VAL A 228 -13.25 -25.41 8.40
N LYS A 229 -13.81 -24.90 9.52
CA LYS A 229 -15.22 -25.05 9.85
C LYS A 229 -16.15 -24.17 9.00
N TYR A 230 -15.77 -22.91 8.75
CA TYR A 230 -16.65 -21.90 8.17
C TYR A 230 -16.28 -21.50 6.75
N CYS A 231 -15.03 -21.72 6.32
CA CYS A 231 -14.54 -21.34 4.99
C CYS A 231 -14.17 -22.53 4.10
N GLY A 232 -14.40 -23.76 4.58
CA GLY A 232 -14.19 -24.97 3.79
C GLY A 232 -12.74 -25.31 3.51
N TYR A 233 -11.79 -24.88 4.36
CA TYR A 233 -10.38 -25.26 4.23
C TYR A 233 -10.24 -26.77 4.44
N ARG A 234 -10.03 -27.52 3.36
CA ARG A 234 -9.84 -28.98 3.38
C ARG A 234 -8.90 -29.40 2.26
N GLU A 235 -8.27 -30.55 2.42
CA GLU A 235 -7.37 -31.13 1.43
C GLU A 235 -8.06 -31.42 0.08
N ASP A 236 -9.38 -31.64 0.11
CA ASP A 236 -10.22 -31.99 -1.04
C ASP A 236 -11.07 -30.82 -1.56
N ASN A 237 -10.86 -29.59 -1.07
CA ASN A 237 -11.70 -28.45 -1.40
C ASN A 237 -10.91 -27.15 -1.45
N LEU A 238 -11.03 -26.41 -2.56
CA LEU A 238 -10.52 -25.06 -2.68
C LEU A 238 -11.56 -24.05 -2.12
N PRO A 239 -11.24 -23.30 -1.06
CA PRO A 239 -12.12 -22.27 -0.50
C PRO A 239 -12.52 -21.20 -1.53
N GLN A 240 -13.74 -20.69 -1.42
CA GLN A 240 -14.22 -19.59 -2.27
C GLN A 240 -13.98 -18.24 -1.59
N LEU A 241 -13.53 -17.23 -2.36
CA LEU A 241 -13.20 -15.90 -1.80
C LEU A 241 -14.37 -15.25 -1.08
N GLN A 242 -15.61 -15.48 -1.52
CA GLN A 242 -16.79 -14.89 -0.90
C GLN A 242 -17.01 -15.40 0.54
N ASP A 243 -16.78 -16.69 0.80
CA ASP A 243 -16.96 -17.26 2.15
C ASP A 243 -15.91 -16.68 3.10
N ILE A 244 -14.67 -16.55 2.62
CA ILE A 244 -13.56 -15.97 3.39
C ILE A 244 -13.77 -14.47 3.60
N ASN A 245 -14.26 -13.74 2.59
CA ASN A 245 -14.59 -12.33 2.70
C ASN A 245 -15.62 -12.09 3.82
N VAL A 246 -16.68 -12.90 3.88
CA VAL A 246 -17.68 -12.82 4.96
C VAL A 246 -17.06 -13.16 6.32
N PHE A 247 -16.19 -14.17 6.38
CA PHE A 247 -15.49 -14.55 7.60
C PHE A 247 -14.56 -13.44 8.12
N LEU A 248 -13.66 -12.93 7.28
CA LEU A 248 -12.73 -11.85 7.65
C LEU A 248 -13.47 -10.57 8.04
N LYS A 249 -14.55 -10.23 7.34
CA LYS A 249 -15.35 -9.04 7.65
C LYS A 249 -15.95 -9.13 9.06
N ARG A 250 -16.34 -10.32 9.50
CA ARG A 250 -16.85 -10.56 10.86
C ARG A 250 -15.75 -10.58 11.91
N LYS A 251 -14.57 -11.12 11.59
CA LYS A 251 -13.46 -11.28 12.56
C LYS A 251 -12.72 -9.96 12.81
N THR A 252 -12.33 -9.28 11.74
CA THR A 252 -11.44 -8.11 11.81
C THR A 252 -11.91 -6.95 10.93
N GLY A 253 -13.03 -7.08 10.23
CA GLY A 253 -13.50 -6.07 9.27
C GLY A 253 -12.73 -6.08 7.95
N PHE A 254 -11.74 -6.97 7.78
CA PHE A 254 -11.08 -7.16 6.50
C PHE A 254 -12.02 -7.70 5.44
N GLN A 255 -11.86 -7.25 4.22
CA GLN A 255 -12.62 -7.68 3.06
C GLN A 255 -11.66 -8.10 1.95
N ILE A 256 -12.11 -9.05 1.14
CA ILE A 256 -11.35 -9.54 -0.01
C ILE A 256 -11.93 -8.91 -1.27
N ARG A 257 -11.03 -8.46 -2.14
CA ARG A 257 -11.37 -7.97 -3.47
C ARG A 257 -10.63 -8.80 -4.53
N PRO A 258 -11.34 -9.49 -5.44
CA PRO A 258 -10.69 -10.21 -6.51
C PRO A 258 -9.82 -9.28 -7.37
N VAL A 259 -8.63 -9.73 -7.72
CA VAL A 259 -7.72 -9.02 -8.62
C VAL A 259 -7.18 -9.95 -9.68
N ALA A 260 -6.95 -9.42 -10.88
CA ALA A 260 -6.48 -10.22 -12.01
C ALA A 260 -4.99 -10.57 -11.93
N GLY A 261 -4.19 -9.80 -11.20
CA GLY A 261 -2.75 -10.00 -11.08
C GLY A 261 -2.11 -8.94 -10.17
N TYR A 262 -0.80 -8.74 -10.32
CA TYR A 262 -0.05 -7.79 -9.49
C TYR A 262 -0.46 -6.34 -9.75
N LEU A 263 -0.91 -5.66 -8.70
CA LEU A 263 -1.16 -4.22 -8.72
C LEU A 263 0.12 -3.42 -8.52
N SER A 264 0.08 -2.12 -8.84
CA SER A 264 1.10 -1.19 -8.36
C SER A 264 1.19 -1.22 -6.83
N PRO A 265 2.39 -1.04 -6.22
CA PRO A 265 2.53 -1.01 -4.77
C PRO A 265 1.62 0.05 -4.12
N ARG A 266 1.48 1.22 -4.76
CA ARG A 266 0.58 2.29 -4.31
C ARG A 266 -0.87 1.82 -4.22
N ASP A 267 -1.39 1.19 -5.28
CA ASP A 267 -2.79 0.75 -5.33
C ASP A 267 -3.04 -0.38 -4.32
N PHE A 268 -2.13 -1.36 -4.24
CA PHE A 268 -2.25 -2.47 -3.32
C PHE A 268 -2.22 -2.00 -1.86
N LEU A 269 -1.21 -1.21 -1.48
CA LEU A 269 -1.06 -0.70 -0.11
C LEU A 269 -2.22 0.25 0.26
N SER A 270 -2.69 1.08 -0.67
CA SER A 270 -3.86 1.93 -0.43
C SER A 270 -5.11 1.11 -0.08
N GLY A 271 -5.28 -0.07 -0.68
CA GLY A 271 -6.35 -1.00 -0.34
C GLY A 271 -6.31 -1.44 1.13
N LEU A 272 -5.12 -1.70 1.67
CA LEU A 272 -4.95 -2.12 3.06
C LEU A 272 -5.45 -1.06 4.06
N ALA A 273 -5.40 0.23 3.71
CA ALA A 273 -5.92 1.31 4.55
C ALA A 273 -7.41 1.14 4.84
N PHE A 274 -8.16 0.57 3.89
CA PHE A 274 -9.58 0.27 3.97
C PHE A 274 -9.88 -1.14 4.51
N ARG A 275 -8.85 -1.84 5.00
CA ARG A 275 -8.90 -3.28 5.29
C ARG A 275 -9.38 -4.09 4.09
N VAL A 276 -8.96 -3.70 2.88
CA VAL A 276 -9.25 -4.46 1.66
C VAL A 276 -7.97 -5.14 1.20
N PHE A 277 -8.01 -6.46 1.14
CA PHE A 277 -6.93 -7.28 0.60
C PHE A 277 -7.28 -7.71 -0.83
N HIS A 278 -6.42 -7.36 -1.78
CA HIS A 278 -6.55 -7.76 -3.18
C HIS A 278 -6.05 -9.19 -3.34
N CYS A 279 -6.88 -10.08 -3.86
CA CYS A 279 -6.62 -11.53 -3.85
C CYS A 279 -6.84 -12.13 -5.23
N THR A 280 -5.88 -12.91 -5.71
CA THR A 280 -6.00 -13.65 -6.97
C THR A 280 -6.90 -14.89 -6.81
N GLN A 281 -7.37 -15.44 -7.93
CA GLN A 281 -8.23 -16.63 -7.93
C GLN A 281 -7.67 -17.80 -8.74
N TYR A 282 -6.61 -17.58 -9.52
CA TYR A 282 -5.96 -18.64 -10.28
C TYR A 282 -5.08 -19.51 -9.37
N ILE A 283 -4.81 -20.74 -9.81
CA ILE A 283 -3.97 -21.69 -9.08
C ILE A 283 -2.70 -21.98 -9.89
N ARG A 284 -1.57 -22.20 -9.19
CA ARG A 284 -0.28 -22.54 -9.80
C ARG A 284 -0.36 -23.77 -10.70
N HIS A 285 0.56 -23.83 -11.65
CA HIS A 285 0.62 -24.93 -12.62
C HIS A 285 1.03 -26.25 -11.96
N SER A 286 0.37 -27.35 -12.34
CA SER A 286 0.54 -28.66 -11.70
C SER A 286 1.91 -29.31 -11.90
N SER A 287 2.74 -28.81 -12.82
CA SER A 287 4.09 -29.34 -13.05
C SER A 287 5.05 -29.07 -11.90
N ASP A 288 4.82 -28.00 -11.13
CA ASP A 288 5.59 -27.66 -9.94
C ASP A 288 4.65 -27.16 -8.83
N PRO A 289 4.04 -28.06 -8.06
CA PRO A 289 3.07 -27.66 -7.05
C PRO A 289 3.71 -26.94 -5.86
N PHE A 290 5.02 -27.07 -5.64
CA PHE A 290 5.69 -26.50 -4.47
C PHE A 290 6.30 -25.12 -4.73
N TYR A 291 6.28 -24.64 -5.98
CA TYR A 291 6.82 -23.35 -6.36
C TYR A 291 5.93 -22.64 -7.38
N THR A 292 5.80 -21.32 -7.21
CA THR A 292 5.21 -20.42 -8.18
C THR A 292 5.83 -19.03 -8.00
N PRO A 293 6.22 -18.34 -9.07
CA PRO A 293 6.64 -16.93 -8.99
C PRO A 293 5.44 -15.98 -8.82
N GLU A 294 4.22 -16.48 -9.04
CA GLU A 294 2.96 -15.71 -8.93
C GLU A 294 2.25 -16.01 -7.60
N PRO A 295 1.54 -15.04 -7.00
CA PRO A 295 0.82 -15.20 -5.75
C PRO A 295 -0.53 -15.83 -6.10
N ASP A 296 -0.52 -17.13 -6.38
CA ASP A 296 -1.71 -17.89 -6.70
C ASP A 296 -2.65 -18.04 -5.49
N CYS A 297 -3.84 -18.60 -5.68
CA CYS A 297 -4.79 -18.77 -4.58
C CYS A 297 -4.22 -19.62 -3.41
N CYS A 298 -3.25 -20.52 -3.63
CA CYS A 298 -2.61 -21.21 -2.52
C CYS A 298 -1.80 -20.24 -1.64
N HIS A 299 -1.08 -19.29 -2.25
CA HIS A 299 -0.40 -18.21 -1.54
C HIS A 299 -1.38 -17.35 -0.75
N GLU A 300 -2.43 -16.87 -1.41
CA GLU A 300 -3.38 -15.97 -0.77
C GLU A 300 -4.13 -16.65 0.38
N LEU A 301 -4.68 -17.84 0.13
CA LEU A 301 -5.56 -18.51 1.06
C LEU A 301 -4.82 -19.11 2.25
N LEU A 302 -3.64 -19.69 2.03
CA LEU A 302 -2.88 -20.37 3.08
C LEU A 302 -1.86 -19.44 3.74
N GLY A 303 -1.37 -18.41 3.04
CA GLY A 303 -0.42 -17.45 3.61
C GLY A 303 -1.11 -16.34 4.39
N HIS A 304 -1.99 -15.58 3.72
CA HIS A 304 -2.50 -14.30 4.25
C HIS A 304 -3.74 -14.46 5.15
N MET A 305 -4.73 -15.24 4.72
CA MET A 305 -6.07 -15.24 5.36
C MET A 305 -6.06 -15.57 6.85
N PRO A 306 -5.28 -16.55 7.36
CA PRO A 306 -5.29 -16.87 8.78
C PRO A 306 -4.80 -15.72 9.68
N LEU A 307 -3.86 -14.91 9.20
CA LEU A 307 -3.36 -13.76 9.95
C LEU A 307 -4.22 -12.51 9.78
N LEU A 308 -4.85 -12.32 8.61
CA LEU A 308 -5.85 -11.25 8.46
C LEU A 308 -7.08 -11.44 9.37
N ALA A 309 -7.31 -12.67 9.86
CA ALA A 309 -8.32 -12.96 10.88
C ALA A 309 -7.86 -12.65 12.32
N ASN A 310 -6.58 -12.35 12.55
CA ASN A 310 -6.06 -11.87 13.83
C ASN A 310 -6.18 -10.34 13.92
N SER A 311 -6.70 -9.84 15.03
CA SER A 311 -6.98 -8.40 15.20
C SER A 311 -5.73 -7.52 15.24
N SER A 312 -4.65 -7.97 15.89
CA SER A 312 -3.39 -7.23 15.98
C SER A 312 -2.72 -7.17 14.61
N PHE A 313 -2.66 -8.30 13.90
CA PHE A 313 -2.11 -8.35 12.55
C PHE A 313 -2.93 -7.53 11.55
N ALA A 314 -4.27 -7.60 11.62
CA ALA A 314 -5.14 -6.77 10.78
C ALA A 314 -4.92 -5.26 11.01
N GLN A 315 -4.74 -4.83 12.26
CA GLN A 315 -4.41 -3.43 12.56
C GLN A 315 -3.03 -3.07 12.01
N PHE A 316 -2.04 -3.94 12.17
CA PHE A 316 -0.70 -3.77 11.61
C PHE A 316 -0.75 -3.59 10.09
N SER A 317 -1.42 -4.49 9.35
CA SER A 317 -1.57 -4.38 7.90
C SER A 317 -2.29 -3.09 7.48
N GLN A 318 -3.31 -2.68 8.24
CA GLN A 318 -4.02 -1.43 7.99
C GLN A 318 -3.13 -0.19 8.21
N GLU A 319 -2.27 -0.20 9.23
CA GLU A 319 -1.33 0.89 9.51
C GLU A 319 -0.36 1.11 8.35
N ILE A 320 0.16 0.03 7.75
CA ILE A 320 0.97 0.11 6.51
C ILE A 320 0.17 0.78 5.39
N GLY A 321 -1.09 0.37 5.22
CA GLY A 321 -1.95 0.98 4.22
C GLY A 321 -2.20 2.47 4.46
N LEU A 322 -2.49 2.87 5.71
CA LEU A 322 -2.67 4.27 6.08
C LEU A 322 -1.40 5.10 5.88
N ALA A 323 -0.21 4.52 6.12
CA ALA A 323 1.07 5.17 5.85
C ALA A 323 1.27 5.44 4.35
N SER A 324 0.74 4.58 3.47
CA SER A 324 0.86 4.73 2.01
C SER A 324 0.02 5.88 1.43
N LEU A 325 -1.06 6.30 2.10
CA LEU A 325 -1.97 7.30 1.57
C LEU A 325 -1.28 8.67 1.50
N GLY A 326 -1.17 9.21 0.28
CA GLY A 326 -0.53 10.49 0.00
C GLY A 326 1.00 10.49 0.14
N ALA A 327 1.64 9.33 0.31
CA ALA A 327 3.11 9.22 0.35
C ALA A 327 3.74 9.42 -1.04
N SER A 328 5.01 9.83 -1.08
CA SER A 328 5.81 9.92 -2.31
C SER A 328 6.08 8.54 -2.92
N GLU A 329 6.46 8.45 -4.20
CA GLU A 329 6.83 7.16 -4.81
C GLU A 329 8.00 6.47 -4.09
N ASP A 330 9.01 7.24 -3.64
CA ASP A 330 10.14 6.70 -2.88
C ASP A 330 9.69 6.08 -1.55
N ASP A 331 8.77 6.76 -0.85
CA ASP A 331 8.22 6.24 0.40
C ASP A 331 7.28 5.06 0.16
N ILE A 332 6.53 5.03 -0.94
CA ILE A 332 5.75 3.85 -1.35
C ILE A 332 6.66 2.65 -1.58
N ASN A 333 7.78 2.83 -2.28
CA ASN A 333 8.74 1.75 -2.52
C ASN A 333 9.34 1.24 -1.22
N ARG A 334 9.71 2.14 -0.30
CA ARG A 334 10.18 1.76 1.05
C ARG A 334 9.12 1.02 1.84
N LEU A 335 7.87 1.50 1.84
CA LEU A 335 6.74 0.82 2.49
C LEU A 335 6.46 -0.56 1.87
N ALA A 336 6.62 -0.70 0.56
CA ALA A 336 6.49 -1.98 -0.13
C ALA A 336 7.58 -2.97 0.31
N THR A 337 8.84 -2.52 0.45
CA THR A 337 9.93 -3.32 1.01
C THR A 337 9.64 -3.73 2.46
N LEU A 338 9.13 -2.82 3.28
CA LEU A 338 8.75 -3.13 4.66
C LEU A 338 7.61 -4.15 4.70
N TYR A 339 6.57 -3.97 3.88
CA TYR A 339 5.50 -4.95 3.71
C TYR A 339 6.05 -6.32 3.32
N PHE A 340 6.99 -6.37 2.38
CA PHE A 340 7.61 -7.60 1.93
C PHE A 340 8.37 -8.32 3.07
N PHE A 341 9.23 -7.61 3.80
CA PHE A 341 10.00 -8.23 4.88
C PHE A 341 9.21 -8.46 6.19
N THR A 342 7.98 -7.98 6.28
CA THR A 342 7.06 -8.29 7.39
C THR A 342 5.93 -9.22 6.95
N VAL A 343 4.98 -8.74 6.15
CA VAL A 343 3.75 -9.47 5.82
C VAL A 343 4.03 -10.67 4.90
N GLU A 344 5.03 -10.58 4.01
CA GLU A 344 5.37 -11.68 3.10
C GLU A 344 6.43 -12.65 3.69
N PHE A 345 7.47 -12.13 4.35
CA PHE A 345 8.62 -12.95 4.80
C PHE A 345 9.02 -12.74 6.27
N GLY A 346 8.09 -12.25 7.10
CA GLY A 346 8.35 -11.96 8.51
C GLY A 346 8.36 -13.16 9.45
N LEU A 347 9.15 -13.04 10.52
CA LEU A 347 9.26 -14.01 11.61
C LEU A 347 8.92 -13.37 12.96
N CYS A 348 8.46 -14.17 13.91
CA CYS A 348 8.22 -13.77 15.28
C CYS A 348 9.08 -14.60 16.23
N ARG A 349 9.87 -13.92 17.08
CA ARG A 349 10.66 -14.57 18.11
C ARG A 349 9.77 -14.89 19.31
N GLN A 350 9.76 -16.16 19.70
CA GLN A 350 8.99 -16.65 20.83
C GLN A 350 9.74 -16.43 22.15
N LYS A 351 9.03 -16.54 23.27
CA LYS A 351 9.61 -16.40 24.63
C LYS A 351 10.71 -17.41 24.94
N ASP A 352 10.68 -18.58 24.30
CA ASP A 352 11.71 -19.61 24.42
C ASP A 352 12.94 -19.36 23.53
N GLY A 353 12.96 -18.24 22.81
CA GLY A 353 14.03 -17.86 21.88
C GLY A 353 13.91 -18.50 20.49
N SER A 354 12.94 -19.38 20.25
CA SER A 354 12.71 -19.96 18.92
C SER A 354 12.08 -18.95 17.96
N PHE A 355 12.35 -19.11 16.66
CA PHE A 355 11.69 -18.32 15.61
C PHE A 355 10.51 -19.09 15.04
N LYS A 356 9.38 -18.40 14.91
CA LYS A 356 8.18 -18.85 14.21
C LYS A 356 7.93 -17.95 13.01
N VAL A 357 7.28 -18.46 11.99
CA VAL A 357 7.00 -17.74 10.74
C VAL A 357 5.57 -17.21 10.75
N PHE A 358 5.41 -16.00 10.24
CA PHE A 358 4.10 -15.40 9.97
C PHE A 358 4.02 -14.82 8.56
N GLY A 359 5.14 -14.65 7.86
CA GLY A 359 5.13 -14.19 6.47
C GLY A 359 4.36 -15.12 5.55
N ALA A 360 3.46 -14.56 4.73
CA ALA A 360 2.62 -15.33 3.80
C ALA A 360 3.43 -16.09 2.74
N GLY A 361 4.51 -15.52 2.22
CA GLY A 361 5.47 -16.18 1.33
C GLY A 361 6.11 -17.41 1.98
N LEU A 362 6.44 -17.34 3.28
CA LEU A 362 6.93 -18.50 4.04
C LEU A 362 5.82 -19.52 4.27
N LEU A 363 4.64 -19.08 4.68
CA LEU A 363 3.50 -19.94 4.98
C LEU A 363 2.90 -20.62 3.74
N SER A 364 3.26 -20.19 2.52
CA SER A 364 2.75 -20.75 1.27
C SER A 364 3.80 -21.48 0.42
N SER A 365 5.06 -21.50 0.88
CA SER A 365 6.18 -22.15 0.21
C SER A 365 6.90 -23.10 1.16
N VAL A 366 6.77 -24.41 0.88
CA VAL A 366 7.46 -25.47 1.64
C VAL A 366 8.98 -25.24 1.62
N ALA A 367 9.51 -24.90 0.44
CA ALA A 367 10.94 -24.78 0.22
C ALA A 367 11.53 -23.52 0.91
N GLU A 368 10.84 -22.38 0.77
CA GLU A 368 11.28 -21.13 1.39
C GLU A 368 11.22 -21.21 2.92
N LEU A 369 10.14 -21.78 3.47
CA LEU A 369 9.99 -21.96 4.92
C LEU A 369 11.12 -22.80 5.50
N GLN A 370 11.46 -23.91 4.85
CA GLN A 370 12.56 -24.77 5.28
C GLN A 370 13.88 -24.03 5.21
N HIS A 371 14.14 -23.33 4.10
CA HIS A 371 15.36 -22.55 3.92
C HIS A 371 15.51 -21.51 5.02
N ALA A 372 14.49 -20.68 5.29
CA ALA A 372 14.50 -19.65 6.33
C ALA A 372 14.84 -20.20 7.73
N ILE A 373 14.34 -21.40 8.07
CA ILE A 373 14.60 -22.04 9.37
C ILE A 373 16.01 -22.64 9.44
N THR A 374 16.54 -23.15 8.31
CA THR A 374 17.88 -23.76 8.25
C THR A 374 19.02 -22.76 8.12
N THR A 375 18.72 -21.48 7.86
CA THR A 375 19.70 -20.39 7.72
C THR A 375 19.50 -19.32 8.81
N PRO A 376 19.68 -19.64 10.11
CA PRO A 376 19.49 -18.68 11.19
C PRO A 376 20.43 -17.47 11.11
N GLU A 377 21.58 -17.60 10.44
CA GLU A 377 22.51 -16.51 10.17
C GLU A 377 21.95 -15.41 9.26
N LYS A 378 20.88 -15.71 8.51
CA LYS A 378 20.16 -14.75 7.67
C LYS A 378 19.03 -14.02 8.41
N ILE A 379 18.70 -14.44 9.63
CA ILE A 379 17.61 -13.86 10.43
C ILE A 379 18.16 -12.64 11.19
N LYS A 380 17.63 -11.46 10.86
CA LYS A 380 18.01 -10.16 11.43
C LYS A 380 16.84 -9.59 12.24
N ARG A 381 17.14 -8.68 13.19
CA ARG A 381 16.09 -7.96 13.91
C ARG A 381 15.44 -6.94 12.98
N PHE A 382 14.11 -6.88 12.97
CA PHE A 382 13.37 -5.90 12.18
C PHE A 382 13.64 -4.48 12.69
N ASP A 383 14.11 -3.64 11.79
CA ASP A 383 14.32 -2.21 11.97
C ASP A 383 13.91 -1.51 10.66
N PRO A 384 12.81 -0.72 10.64
CA PRO A 384 12.32 -0.13 9.41
C PRO A 384 13.35 0.72 8.65
N GLU A 385 14.21 1.46 9.34
CA GLU A 385 15.20 2.36 8.70
C GLU A 385 16.24 1.58 7.90
N VAL A 386 16.59 0.38 8.36
CA VAL A 386 17.54 -0.52 7.70
C VAL A 386 16.82 -1.42 6.69
N THR A 387 15.67 -1.97 7.09
CA THR A 387 14.93 -2.99 6.32
C THR A 387 14.38 -2.42 5.02
N CYS A 388 13.96 -1.15 4.98
CA CYS A 388 13.43 -0.53 3.76
C CYS A 388 14.46 -0.40 2.62
N GLN A 389 15.74 -0.63 2.90
CA GLN A 389 16.84 -0.61 1.92
C GLN A 389 17.24 -2.00 1.42
N GLU A 390 16.69 -3.07 2.01
CA GLU A 390 17.02 -4.45 1.64
C GLU A 390 16.36 -4.81 0.29
N GLU A 391 17.06 -5.57 -0.55
CA GLU A 391 16.59 -5.97 -1.87
C GLU A 391 15.53 -7.09 -1.77
N CYS A 392 14.35 -6.86 -2.35
CA CYS A 392 13.31 -7.88 -2.44
C CYS A 392 13.59 -8.86 -3.60
N ILE A 393 13.87 -10.12 -3.28
CA ILE A 393 14.14 -11.14 -4.29
C ILE A 393 12.86 -11.92 -4.58
N ILE A 394 12.35 -11.84 -5.81
CA ILE A 394 11.08 -12.51 -6.19
C ILE A 394 11.28 -13.88 -6.86
N THR A 395 12.49 -14.19 -7.35
CA THR A 395 12.76 -15.39 -8.16
C THR A 395 13.63 -16.44 -7.46
N ALA A 396 14.11 -16.16 -6.26
CA ALA A 396 14.99 -17.03 -5.48
C ALA A 396 14.76 -16.81 -3.98
N TYR A 397 15.36 -17.67 -3.15
CA TYR A 397 15.26 -17.56 -1.70
C TYR A 397 15.83 -16.23 -1.19
N GLN A 398 15.24 -15.71 -0.12
CA GLN A 398 15.70 -14.43 0.43
C GLN A 398 17.13 -14.51 0.98
N ASN A 399 17.81 -13.37 0.89
CA ASN A 399 19.13 -13.18 1.49
C ASN A 399 19.06 -12.79 2.97
N ALA A 400 17.94 -12.22 3.40
CA ALA A 400 17.68 -11.83 4.77
C ALA A 400 16.22 -12.07 5.13
N TYR A 401 15.97 -12.39 6.38
CA TYR A 401 14.64 -12.43 6.97
C TYR A 401 14.62 -11.57 8.23
N TYR A 402 13.47 -10.99 8.56
CA TYR A 402 13.38 -10.06 9.68
C TYR A 402 12.39 -10.54 10.74
N TYR A 403 12.80 -10.43 12.01
CA TYR A 403 11.95 -10.81 13.13
C TYR A 403 11.56 -9.66 14.05
N THR A 404 10.37 -9.76 14.63
CA THR A 404 9.93 -8.98 15.80
C THR A 404 9.60 -9.90 16.98
N ASP A 405 9.52 -9.37 18.19
CA ASP A 405 9.10 -10.10 19.39
C ASP A 405 7.57 -10.21 19.49
N SER A 406 6.84 -9.34 18.78
CA SER A 406 5.38 -9.37 18.67
C SER A 406 4.88 -8.56 17.46
N PHE A 407 3.60 -8.73 17.10
CA PHE A 407 2.94 -7.86 16.13
C PHE A 407 2.76 -6.42 16.64
N GLU A 408 2.65 -6.24 17.96
CA GLU A 408 2.55 -4.90 18.56
C GLU A 408 3.87 -4.13 18.37
N GLU A 409 5.03 -4.77 18.58
CA GLU A 409 6.34 -4.16 18.28
C GLU A 409 6.44 -3.78 16.79
N ALA A 410 6.00 -4.66 15.89
CA ALA A 410 6.01 -4.37 14.45
C ALA A 410 5.15 -3.14 14.12
N LYS A 411 3.95 -3.06 14.70
CA LYS A 411 3.02 -1.95 14.54
C LYS A 411 3.58 -0.63 15.08
N GLU A 412 4.14 -0.64 16.28
CA GLU A 412 4.76 0.54 16.89
C GLU A 412 5.94 1.04 16.04
N LYS A 413 6.81 0.14 15.58
CA LYS A 413 7.92 0.49 14.69
C LYS A 413 7.46 1.05 13.35
N MET A 414 6.45 0.44 12.73
CA MET A 414 5.89 0.96 11.48
C MET A 414 5.21 2.30 11.67
N ARG A 415 4.52 2.54 12.80
CA ARG A 415 3.93 3.84 13.11
C ARG A 415 5.01 4.92 13.27
N ALA A 416 6.05 4.64 14.06
CA ALA A 416 7.17 5.55 14.20
C ALA A 416 7.85 5.85 12.86
N TYR A 417 8.00 4.83 11.99
CA TYR A 417 8.50 5.02 10.64
C TYR A 417 7.55 5.86 9.77
N ALA A 418 6.25 5.61 9.83
CA ALA A 418 5.24 6.34 9.08
C ALA A 418 5.17 7.83 9.47
N ASP A 419 5.53 8.18 10.71
CA ASP A 419 5.65 9.57 11.18
C ASP A 419 6.84 10.30 10.54
N THR A 420 7.84 9.56 10.02
CA THR A 420 8.96 10.14 9.26
C THR A 420 8.59 10.48 7.81
N ILE A 421 7.51 9.87 7.30
CA ILE A 421 7.03 10.09 5.93
C ILE A 421 6.39 11.47 5.87
N GLN A 422 7.01 12.37 5.10
CA GLN A 422 6.57 13.74 4.96
C GLN A 422 5.21 13.80 4.27
N ARG A 423 4.17 14.13 5.03
CA ARG A 423 2.81 14.36 4.52
C ARG A 423 2.25 15.66 5.10
N PRO A 424 1.57 16.49 4.30
CA PRO A 424 1.06 17.78 4.78
C PRO A 424 -0.16 17.68 5.71
N PHE A 425 -0.63 16.47 6.03
CA PHE A 425 -1.82 16.22 6.84
C PHE A 425 -1.73 14.85 7.53
N GLY A 426 -2.46 14.69 8.63
CA GLY A 426 -2.74 13.37 9.20
C GLY A 426 -3.90 12.68 8.48
N VAL A 427 -3.94 11.35 8.52
CA VAL A 427 -5.06 10.55 8.02
C VAL A 427 -5.64 9.68 9.12
N ARG A 428 -6.97 9.51 9.13
CA ARG A 428 -7.69 8.60 10.02
C ARG A 428 -8.69 7.79 9.19
N TYR A 429 -8.76 6.48 9.42
CA TYR A 429 -9.84 5.68 8.88
C TYR A 429 -11.08 5.73 9.79
N ASN A 430 -12.22 6.08 9.22
CA ASN A 430 -13.51 5.99 9.89
C ASN A 430 -14.21 4.67 9.50
N PRO A 431 -14.33 3.70 10.42
CA PRO A 431 -14.88 2.38 10.10
C PRO A 431 -16.40 2.38 9.87
N TYR A 432 -17.13 3.37 10.40
CA TYR A 432 -18.58 3.46 10.25
C TYR A 432 -18.98 3.91 8.86
N THR A 433 -18.29 4.92 8.34
CA THR A 433 -18.51 5.45 6.98
C THR A 433 -17.65 4.75 5.93
N GLN A 434 -16.65 3.97 6.35
CA GLN A 434 -15.65 3.33 5.50
C GLN A 434 -14.89 4.34 4.63
N THR A 435 -14.50 5.47 5.24
CA THR A 435 -13.82 6.59 4.57
C THR A 435 -12.54 6.99 5.27
N VAL A 436 -11.61 7.58 4.51
CA VAL A 436 -10.41 8.22 5.05
C VAL A 436 -10.67 9.70 5.30
N GLU A 437 -10.59 10.10 6.56
CA GLU A 437 -10.67 11.48 7.04
C GLU A 437 -9.29 12.11 7.01
N VAL A 438 -9.20 13.28 6.37
CA VAL A 438 -7.97 14.08 6.31
C VAL A 438 -7.98 15.08 7.45
N LEU A 439 -7.03 14.97 8.36
CA LEU A 439 -6.84 15.82 9.53
C LEU A 439 -5.89 16.97 9.19
N SER A 440 -6.39 17.96 8.44
CA SER A 440 -5.60 19.07 7.92
C SER A 440 -5.66 20.37 8.74
N ASN A 441 -6.54 20.45 9.74
CA ASN A 441 -6.68 21.66 10.55
C ASN A 441 -7.20 21.37 11.97
N ALA A 442 -7.03 22.36 12.84
CA ALA A 442 -7.43 22.28 14.25
C ALA A 442 -8.90 21.90 14.44
N LYS A 443 -9.83 22.40 13.61
CA LYS A 443 -11.27 22.07 13.75
C LYS A 443 -11.52 20.58 13.51
N LYS A 444 -10.93 20.00 12.46
CA LYS A 444 -11.06 18.56 12.16
C LYS A 444 -10.44 17.70 13.26
N ILE A 445 -9.27 18.11 13.78
CA ILE A 445 -8.61 17.45 14.91
C ILE A 445 -9.49 17.51 16.17
N THR A 446 -10.06 18.68 16.50
CA THR A 446 -10.95 18.85 17.67
C THR A 446 -12.20 17.98 17.57
N ALA A 447 -12.78 17.83 16.38
CA ALA A 447 -13.93 16.95 16.17
C ALA A 447 -13.59 15.48 16.52
N VAL A 448 -12.44 14.98 16.06
CA VAL A 448 -11.94 13.64 16.39
C VAL A 448 -11.66 13.49 17.88
N VAL A 449 -11.01 14.48 18.50
CA VAL A 449 -10.74 14.47 19.96
C VAL A 449 -12.04 14.42 20.76
N SER A 450 -13.08 15.11 20.31
CA SER A 450 -14.40 15.08 20.95
C SER A 450 -15.05 13.70 20.86
N GLU A 451 -14.93 13.02 19.72
CA GLU A 451 -15.40 11.64 19.54
C GLU A 451 -14.64 10.67 20.46
N LEU A 452 -13.30 10.73 20.46
CA LEU A 452 -12.45 9.91 21.32
C LEU A 452 -12.73 10.12 22.81
N ARG A 453 -13.10 11.33 23.22
CA ARG A 453 -13.54 11.62 24.59
C ARG A 453 -14.81 10.84 24.96
N GLY A 454 -15.72 10.64 24.01
CA GLY A 454 -16.90 9.80 24.16
C GLY A 454 -16.51 8.35 24.46
N ASP A 455 -15.63 7.77 23.64
CA ASP A 455 -15.12 6.41 23.83
C ASP A 455 -14.38 6.25 25.16
N LEU A 456 -13.54 7.23 25.52
CA LEU A 456 -12.83 7.24 26.80
C LEU A 456 -13.81 7.30 27.98
N SER A 457 -14.93 8.01 27.85
CA SER A 457 -15.98 8.05 28.86
C SER A 457 -16.66 6.68 29.03
N ILE A 458 -16.85 5.92 27.94
CA ILE A 458 -17.37 4.54 27.99
C ILE A 458 -16.38 3.65 28.76
N VAL A 459 -15.09 3.71 28.41
CA VAL A 459 -14.03 2.95 29.10
C VAL A 459 -14.00 3.31 30.59
N SER A 460 -14.00 4.60 30.94
CA SER A 460 -14.03 5.06 32.33
C SER A 460 -15.27 4.55 33.08
N SER A 461 -16.44 4.56 32.44
CA SER A 461 -17.67 4.05 33.03
C SER A 461 -17.64 2.54 33.24
N ALA A 462 -17.05 1.79 32.31
CA ALA A 462 -16.85 0.35 32.44
C ALA A 462 -15.85 0.02 33.56
N LEU A 463 -14.72 0.74 33.63
CA LEU A 463 -13.73 0.59 34.69
C LEU A 463 -14.35 0.77 36.07
N LYS A 464 -15.15 1.83 36.27
CA LYS A 464 -15.85 2.06 37.55
C LYS A 464 -16.78 0.92 37.94
N LYS A 465 -17.44 0.28 36.97
CA LYS A 465 -18.34 -0.87 37.23
C LYS A 465 -17.54 -2.12 37.57
N VAL A 466 -16.44 -2.38 36.87
CA VAL A 466 -15.61 -3.57 37.08
C VAL A 466 -14.77 -3.44 38.36
N SER A 467 -14.21 -2.26 38.66
CA SER A 467 -13.47 -2.01 39.90
C SER A 467 -14.34 -2.13 41.16
N ALA A 468 -15.67 -2.00 41.02
CA ALA A 468 -16.61 -2.24 42.10
C ALA A 468 -16.92 -3.74 42.32
N LEU A 469 -16.50 -4.61 41.40
CA LEU A 469 -16.78 -6.05 41.40
C LEU A 469 -15.51 -6.92 41.48
N ASP A 470 -14.36 -6.40 41.05
CA ASP A 470 -13.08 -7.11 41.02
C ASP A 470 -11.98 -6.27 41.67
N GLU A 471 -11.56 -6.69 42.87
CA GLU A 471 -10.50 -6.04 43.65
C GLU A 471 -9.09 -6.25 43.05
N ASN A 472 -8.93 -7.16 42.07
CA ASN A 472 -7.64 -7.45 41.43
C ASN A 472 -7.40 -6.66 40.13
N LEU A 473 -8.30 -5.73 39.77
CA LEU A 473 -8.16 -4.91 38.58
C LEU A 473 -7.00 -3.91 38.74
N ASP A 474 -5.96 -4.05 37.91
CA ASP A 474 -4.83 -3.12 37.86
C ASP A 474 -5.21 -1.84 37.08
N VAL A 475 -5.90 -0.94 37.78
CA VAL A 475 -6.38 0.35 37.25
C VAL A 475 -5.22 1.25 36.85
N GLU A 476 -4.11 1.22 37.60
CA GLU A 476 -2.93 2.06 37.36
C GLU A 476 -2.26 1.74 36.03
N LYS A 477 -2.16 0.45 35.67
CA LYS A 477 -1.67 0.03 34.35
C LYS A 477 -2.56 0.52 33.21
N ILE A 478 -3.87 0.52 33.40
CA ILE A 478 -4.83 0.97 32.38
C ILE A 478 -4.76 2.49 32.21
N GLU A 479 -4.64 3.25 33.31
CA GLU A 479 -4.43 4.71 33.25
C GLU A 479 -3.09 5.07 32.58
N LYS A 480 -2.05 4.28 32.80
CA LYS A 480 -0.75 4.46 32.15
C LYS A 480 -0.81 4.23 30.63
N LEU A 481 -1.59 3.25 30.17
CA LEU A 481 -1.82 3.02 28.73
C LEU A 481 -2.53 4.21 28.08
N LEU A 482 -3.47 4.83 28.78
CA LEU A 482 -4.22 5.99 28.29
C LEU A 482 -3.38 7.28 28.25
N SER A 483 -2.45 7.46 29.20
CA SER A 483 -1.65 8.69 29.32
C SER A 483 -0.37 8.69 28.47
N SER A 484 0.28 7.53 28.29
CA SER A 484 1.56 7.41 27.55
C SER A 484 1.47 7.72 26.06
N SER A 485 0.27 7.65 25.48
CA SER A 485 0.05 7.86 24.03
C SER A 485 -0.17 9.33 23.64
N LEU A 486 -0.24 10.27 24.59
CA LEU A 486 -0.71 11.66 24.38
C LEU A 486 0.41 12.73 24.44
N HIS A 487 1.67 12.37 24.21
CA HIS A 487 2.76 13.36 24.19
C HIS A 487 2.75 14.19 22.90
N VAL A 488 1.99 15.28 22.88
CA VAL A 488 2.09 16.34 21.87
C VAL A 488 3.28 17.23 22.23
N CYS A 489 4.24 17.39 21.31
CA CYS A 489 5.51 18.10 21.49
C CYS A 489 5.49 19.32 22.42
N ASP A 490 6.54 19.41 23.24
CA ASP A 490 6.90 20.55 24.08
C ASP A 490 6.90 21.87 23.30
N LYS A 491 6.38 22.92 23.96
CA LYS A 491 6.30 24.29 23.43
C LYS A 491 7.68 24.77 22.94
N PRO A 492 7.75 25.57 21.87
CA PRO A 492 8.99 26.25 21.51
C PRO A 492 9.43 27.13 22.69
N ALA A 493 10.70 26.97 23.06
CA ALA A 493 11.34 27.73 24.13
C ALA A 493 11.10 29.23 23.94
N ASN A 494 10.75 29.90 25.04
CA ASN A 494 10.65 31.35 25.13
C ASN A 494 11.85 32.01 24.45
N THR A 495 11.58 32.89 23.51
CA THR A 495 12.51 33.96 23.10
C THR A 495 12.80 34.84 24.31
N GLU A 496 13.84 34.52 25.06
CA GLU A 496 14.53 35.50 25.88
C GLU A 496 15.24 36.48 24.95
N SER A 497 14.94 37.76 25.15
CA SER A 497 15.58 38.87 24.45
C SER A 497 17.01 39.00 25.00
N PRO A 498 18.06 39.19 24.17
CA PRO A 498 19.38 39.41 24.72
C PRO A 498 19.45 40.80 25.34
N GLU A 499 19.51 40.85 26.67
CA GLU A 499 20.00 42.01 27.41
C GLU A 499 21.44 42.34 26.95
N SER A 500 21.65 43.62 26.68
CA SER A 500 22.92 44.24 26.29
C SER A 500 24.03 44.00 27.33
N PRO A 501 25.28 43.70 26.91
CA PRO A 501 26.38 43.45 27.84
C PRO A 501 26.86 44.76 28.51
N GLU A 502 26.88 44.74 29.84
CA GLU A 502 27.47 45.75 30.71
C GLU A 502 28.95 46.01 30.37
N GLN A 503 29.32 47.29 30.25
CA GLN A 503 30.72 47.74 30.24
C GLN A 503 31.26 47.78 31.69
N PRO A 504 32.51 47.35 31.95
CA PRO A 504 33.13 47.45 33.27
C PRO A 504 33.54 48.90 33.62
N PRO A 505 33.61 49.26 34.91
CA PRO A 505 33.66 50.64 35.38
C PRO A 505 35.04 51.30 35.22
N ALA A 506 35.02 52.59 34.88
CA ALA A 506 36.20 53.46 34.88
C ALA A 506 36.65 53.75 36.32
N VAL A 507 37.85 53.28 36.67
CA VAL A 507 38.54 53.64 37.91
C VAL A 507 39.23 54.99 37.71
N VAL A 508 38.75 56.00 38.43
CA VAL A 508 39.40 57.29 38.61
C VAL A 508 40.51 57.13 39.65
N GLN A 509 41.74 57.43 39.24
CA GLN A 509 42.83 57.73 40.17
C GLN A 509 42.51 59.04 40.90
N ASP A 510 42.60 59.07 42.24
CA ASP A 510 43.48 60.04 42.87
C ASP A 510 43.65 59.91 44.40
N THR A 511 44.89 60.18 44.80
CA THR A 511 45.38 60.75 46.07
C THR A 511 45.62 59.86 47.32
N LYS A 512 46.94 59.74 47.57
CA LYS A 512 47.71 59.65 48.83
C LYS A 512 47.93 58.30 49.50
#